data_AF-A0A9X7Z6Y0-F1
#
_entry.id   AF-A0A9X7Z6Y0-F1
#
_cell.length_a   1.000
_cell.length_b   1.000
_cell.length_c   1.000
_cell.angle_alpha   90.00
_cell.angle_beta   90.00
_cell.angle_gamma   90.00
#
_symmetry.space_group_name_H-M   'P 1'
#
loop_
_entity.id
_entity.type
_entity.pdbx_description
1 polymer ?
#
loop_
_entity_poly.entity_id
_entity_poly.type
_entity_poly.pdbx_seq_one_letter_code
_entity_poly.pdbx_strand_id
1 'polypeptide(L)'
;MNVERLRWWEIVGHAESGTTFVHMVEATSRRKVMRHFGGVKQCKDFDGTIVPVTFPRDQGQIQVRSKKWSPGTLTHLFVPDAKTIVQVIRAPRYECECGQIHISEGKYPSVWCSCGKKAYPIQEKTKKIRHEGQAEEFFAWAKSGIKAMHQ
;
A
#
# COMPACT_ATOMS: atom_id res chain seq x y z
N MET A 1 -15.56 18.13 -16.68
CA MET A 1 -14.28 17.83 -15.99
C MET A 1 -13.92 16.38 -16.29
N ASN A 2 -12.78 16.13 -16.93
CA ASN A 2 -12.24 14.78 -17.07
C ASN A 2 -11.95 14.25 -15.66
N VAL A 3 -12.83 13.40 -15.14
CA VAL A 3 -12.58 12.65 -13.90
C VAL A 3 -11.45 11.68 -14.25
N GLU A 4 -10.20 12.10 -14.08
CA GLU A 4 -9.08 11.17 -14.11
C GLU A 4 -9.35 10.13 -13.03
N ARG A 5 -9.85 8.96 -13.45
CA ARG A 5 -10.25 7.92 -12.51
C ARG A 5 -9.00 7.43 -11.79
N LEU A 6 -9.00 7.55 -10.47
CA LEU A 6 -8.01 6.92 -9.61
C LEU A 6 -7.88 5.44 -9.97
N ARG A 7 -6.64 4.96 -9.98
CA ARG A 7 -6.32 3.55 -10.17
C ARG A 7 -5.33 3.12 -9.10
N TRP A 8 -5.29 1.82 -8.85
CA TRP A 8 -4.29 1.20 -8.02
C TRP A 8 -3.08 0.82 -8.84
N TRP A 9 -1.94 1.31 -8.40
CA TRP A 9 -0.63 1.09 -9.00
C TRP A 9 0.23 0.32 -8.02
N GLU A 10 1.14 -0.47 -8.55
CA GLU A 10 2.12 -1.19 -7.77
C GLU A 10 3.51 -0.73 -8.17
N ILE A 11 4.30 -0.39 -7.15
CA ILE A 11 5.72 -0.13 -7.28
C ILE A 11 6.45 -0.95 -6.23
N VAL A 12 7.42 -1.75 -6.67
CA VAL A 12 8.19 -2.67 -5.84
C VAL A 12 9.59 -2.11 -5.65
N GLY A 13 10.07 -2.05 -4.42
CA GLY A 13 11.43 -1.64 -4.08
C GLY A 13 12.12 -2.69 -3.25
N HIS A 14 13.45 -2.63 -3.22
CA HIS A 14 14.28 -3.58 -2.48
C HIS A 14 15.24 -2.84 -1.55
N ALA A 15 15.37 -3.35 -0.33
CA ALA A 15 16.39 -2.95 0.63
C ALA A 15 17.64 -3.83 0.49
N GLU A 16 18.80 -3.33 0.94
CA GLU A 16 20.04 -4.11 0.97
C GLU A 16 19.96 -5.33 1.91
N SER A 17 19.08 -5.29 2.91
CA SER A 17 18.77 -6.42 3.80
C SER A 17 18.12 -7.61 3.07
N GLY A 18 17.70 -7.42 1.82
CA GLY A 18 16.92 -8.40 1.06
C GLY A 18 15.42 -8.33 1.31
N THR A 19 14.95 -7.39 2.15
CA THR A 19 13.52 -7.10 2.31
C THR A 19 12.96 -6.45 1.05
N THR A 20 11.82 -6.96 0.58
CA THR A 20 11.06 -6.42 -0.55
C THR A 20 9.91 -5.57 -0.04
N PHE A 21 9.77 -4.36 -0.60
CA PHE A 21 8.72 -3.41 -0.26
C PHE A 21 7.77 -3.26 -1.45
N VAL A 22 6.50 -3.61 -1.25
CA VAL A 22 5.46 -3.46 -2.27
C VAL A 22 4.55 -2.30 -1.86
N HIS A 23 4.59 -1.20 -2.61
CA HIS A 23 3.69 -0.08 -2.40
C HIS A 23 2.52 -0.17 -3.38
N MET A 24 1.33 -0.40 -2.83
CA MET A 24 0.05 -0.33 -3.53
C MET A 24 -0.48 1.10 -3.43
N VAL A 25 -0.31 1.88 -4.48
CA VAL A 25 -0.58 3.33 -4.50
C VAL A 25 -1.82 3.66 -5.31
N GLU A 26 -2.77 4.37 -4.72
CA GLU A 26 -3.91 4.94 -5.41
C GLU A 26 -3.53 6.29 -6.02
N ALA A 27 -3.52 6.40 -7.35
CA ALA A 27 -3.14 7.63 -8.05
C ALA A 27 -3.83 7.75 -9.41
N THR A 28 -3.90 8.97 -9.95
CA THR A 28 -4.51 9.21 -11.27
C THR A 28 -3.60 8.81 -12.43
N SER A 29 -2.28 8.75 -12.21
CA SER A 29 -1.33 8.37 -13.25
C SER A 29 -0.05 7.75 -12.69
N ARG A 30 0.58 6.93 -13.53
CA ARG A 30 1.89 6.33 -13.27
C ARG A 30 2.98 7.38 -12.98
N ARG A 31 2.96 8.51 -13.70
CA ARG A 31 3.91 9.61 -13.51
C ARG A 31 3.86 10.16 -12.08
N LYS A 32 2.67 10.23 -11.48
CA LYS A 32 2.50 10.67 -10.08
C LYS A 32 3.07 9.64 -9.10
N VAL A 33 2.87 8.36 -9.36
CA VAL A 33 3.47 7.29 -8.54
C VAL A 33 4.99 7.41 -8.56
N MET A 34 5.58 7.51 -9.75
CA MET A 34 7.02 7.65 -9.91
C MET A 34 7.58 8.89 -9.21
N ARG A 35 6.92 10.05 -9.36
CA ARG A 35 7.36 11.30 -8.73
C ARG A 35 7.45 11.19 -7.20
N HIS A 36 6.50 10.52 -6.56
CA HIS A 36 6.43 10.47 -5.10
C HIS A 36 7.17 9.27 -4.50
N PHE A 37 7.14 8.12 -5.18
CA PHE A 37 7.59 6.84 -4.64
C PHE A 37 8.81 6.24 -5.36
N GLY A 38 9.20 6.77 -6.53
CA GLY A 38 10.38 6.30 -7.25
C GLY A 38 11.70 6.72 -6.60
N GLY A 39 12.78 6.00 -6.94
CA GLY A 39 14.12 6.23 -6.41
C GLY A 39 14.31 5.71 -4.98
N VAL A 40 15.28 6.27 -4.25
CA VAL A 40 15.60 5.83 -2.90
C VAL A 40 14.65 6.48 -1.88
N LYS A 41 14.04 5.67 -1.01
CA LYS A 41 13.11 6.11 0.04
C LYS A 41 13.47 5.49 1.38
N GLN A 42 13.15 6.20 2.45
CA GLN A 42 13.28 5.70 3.81
C GLN A 42 11.99 4.97 4.20
N CYS A 43 12.08 3.68 4.49
CA CYS A 43 10.95 2.83 4.85
C CYS A 43 11.21 2.13 6.19
N LYS A 44 10.14 1.75 6.90
CA LYS A 44 10.26 0.98 8.14
C LYS A 44 10.24 -0.52 7.82
N ASP A 45 11.28 -1.23 8.25
CA ASP A 45 11.36 -2.69 8.15
C ASP A 45 10.54 -3.37 9.27
N PHE A 46 10.51 -4.70 9.31
CA PHE A 46 9.72 -5.50 10.25
C PHE A 46 10.05 -5.23 11.73
N ASP A 47 11.32 -4.96 12.02
CA ASP A 47 11.83 -4.61 13.35
C ASP A 47 11.56 -3.13 13.72
N GLY A 48 10.98 -2.35 12.79
CA GLY A 48 10.73 -0.93 12.95
C GLY A 48 11.93 -0.03 12.59
N THR A 49 13.07 -0.61 12.23
CA THR A 49 14.26 0.12 11.78
C THR A 49 13.96 0.84 10.46
N ILE A 50 14.47 2.05 10.32
CA ILE A 50 14.35 2.82 9.08
C ILE A 50 15.49 2.42 8.15
N VAL A 51 15.17 1.84 7.01
CA VAL A 51 16.13 1.37 6.00
C VAL A 51 15.93 2.10 4.67
N PRO A 52 17.01 2.35 3.91
CA PRO A 52 16.92 2.84 2.55
C PRO A 52 16.40 1.73 1.62
N VAL A 53 15.35 2.04 0.85
CA VAL A 53 14.73 1.16 -0.13
C VAL A 53 14.86 1.79 -1.50
N THR A 54 15.37 1.03 -2.46
CA THR A 54 15.49 1.49 -3.85
C THR A 54 14.28 1.04 -4.64
N PHE A 55 13.44 2.01 -5.01
CA PHE A 55 12.34 1.82 -5.95
C PHE A 55 12.78 2.16 -7.40
N PRO A 56 12.10 1.58 -8.40
CA PRO A 56 12.29 1.90 -9.80
C PRO A 56 12.31 3.39 -10.08
N ARG A 57 13.16 3.79 -11.03
CA ARG A 57 13.17 5.14 -11.60
C ARG A 57 12.52 5.21 -12.98
N ASP A 58 12.29 4.06 -13.60
CA ASP A 58 11.60 3.96 -14.89
C ASP A 58 10.12 3.58 -14.73
N GLN A 59 9.27 4.27 -15.49
CA GLN A 59 7.83 4.09 -15.47
C GLN A 59 7.44 2.67 -15.94
N GLY A 60 8.21 2.04 -16.82
CA GLY A 60 7.90 0.69 -17.33
C GLY A 60 7.75 -0.37 -16.23
N GLN A 61 8.37 -0.16 -15.07
CA GLN A 61 8.39 -1.08 -13.94
C GLN A 61 7.21 -0.88 -12.97
N ILE A 62 6.34 0.11 -13.21
CA ILE A 62 5.13 0.35 -12.40
C ILE A 62 3.93 -0.34 -13.02
N GLN A 63 3.38 -1.32 -12.31
CA GLN A 63 2.22 -2.07 -12.75
C GLN A 63 0.91 -1.36 -12.36
N VAL A 64 -0.11 -1.52 -13.19
CA VAL A 64 -1.48 -1.07 -12.88
C VAL A 64 -2.33 -2.27 -12.56
N ARG A 65 -3.08 -2.22 -11.45
CA ARG A 65 -4.01 -3.29 -11.09
C ARG A 65 -5.31 -3.17 -11.88
N SER A 66 -6.07 -4.27 -11.92
CA SER A 66 -7.35 -4.31 -12.61
C SER A 66 -8.32 -3.29 -12.01
N LYS A 67 -9.29 -2.80 -12.80
CA LYS A 67 -10.30 -1.84 -12.32
C LYS A 67 -11.15 -2.36 -11.17
N LYS A 68 -11.23 -3.69 -11.00
CA LYS A 68 -11.97 -4.36 -9.93
C LYS A 68 -11.13 -4.57 -8.68
N TRP A 69 -9.82 -4.30 -8.74
CA TRP A 69 -8.92 -4.48 -7.60
C TRP A 69 -9.17 -3.41 -6.55
N SER A 70 -9.18 -3.85 -5.28
CA SER A 70 -9.20 -2.96 -4.12
C SER A 70 -8.29 -3.52 -3.01
N PRO A 71 -7.87 -2.70 -2.04
CA PRO A 71 -7.04 -3.18 -0.93
C PRO A 71 -7.67 -4.33 -0.13
N GLY A 72 -9.00 -4.45 -0.09
CA GLY A 72 -9.66 -5.60 0.54
C GLY A 72 -9.34 -6.95 -0.12
N THR A 73 -8.79 -6.93 -1.34
CA THR A 73 -8.36 -8.12 -2.11
C THR A 73 -6.93 -8.55 -1.73
N LEU A 74 -6.24 -7.83 -0.83
CA LEU A 74 -4.87 -8.14 -0.42
C LEU A 74 -4.72 -9.48 0.30
N THR A 75 -5.81 -10.08 0.77
CA THR A 75 -5.82 -11.45 1.33
C THR A 75 -5.25 -12.49 0.37
N HIS A 76 -5.33 -12.27 -0.95
CA HIS A 76 -4.80 -13.19 -1.98
C HIS A 76 -3.43 -12.79 -2.54
N LEU A 77 -2.93 -11.60 -2.20
CA LEU A 77 -1.58 -11.14 -2.59
C LEU A 77 -0.54 -11.45 -1.52
N PHE A 78 -0.92 -12.17 -0.45
CA PHE A 78 -0.02 -12.62 0.59
C PHE A 78 1.04 -13.54 -0.02
N VAL A 79 2.21 -12.95 -0.25
CA VAL A 79 3.45 -13.68 -0.47
C VAL A 79 3.77 -14.37 0.85
N PRO A 80 3.90 -15.70 0.89
CA PRO A 80 4.17 -16.47 2.10
C PRO A 80 5.62 -16.32 2.61
N ASP A 81 6.34 -15.29 2.17
CA ASP A 81 7.74 -15.06 2.55
C ASP A 81 7.86 -14.07 3.72
N ALA A 82 8.81 -14.34 4.61
CA ALA A 82 9.08 -13.50 5.78
C ALA A 82 9.86 -12.21 5.45
N LYS A 83 9.93 -11.83 4.16
CA LYS A 83 10.80 -10.75 3.67
C LYS A 83 10.04 -9.69 2.86
N THR A 84 8.72 -9.78 2.76
CA THR A 84 7.91 -8.84 1.96
C THR A 84 7.03 -7.96 2.83
N ILE A 85 7.22 -6.64 2.74
CA ILE A 85 6.39 -5.63 3.40
C ILE A 85 5.47 -4.99 2.37
N VAL A 86 4.16 -5.09 2.59
CA VAL A 86 3.15 -4.47 1.71
C VAL A 86 2.56 -3.24 2.37
N GLN A 87 2.61 -2.10 1.68
CA GLN A 87 2.01 -0.85 2.14
C GLN A 87 0.92 -0.37 1.17
N VAL A 88 -0.28 -0.10 1.71
CA VAL A 88 -1.38 0.50 0.98
C VAL A 88 -1.37 2.00 1.19
N ILE A 89 -1.28 2.76 0.09
CA ILE A 89 -1.16 4.21 0.11
C ILE A 89 -2.30 4.80 -0.72
N ARG A 90 -3.31 5.31 -0.02
CA ARG A 90 -4.48 5.95 -0.64
C ARG A 90 -4.20 7.40 -1.02
N ALA A 91 -4.92 7.87 -2.04
CA ALA A 91 -4.89 9.29 -2.37
C ALA A 91 -5.53 10.10 -1.23
N PRO A 92 -4.92 11.22 -0.80
CA PRO A 92 -5.51 12.10 0.20
C PRO A 92 -6.93 12.54 -0.16
N ARG A 93 -7.87 12.32 0.76
CA ARG A 93 -9.28 12.70 0.61
C ARG A 93 -9.64 13.80 1.59
N TYR A 94 -10.51 14.71 1.15
CA TYR A 94 -10.96 15.86 1.90
C TYR A 94 -12.47 15.93 1.85
N GLU A 95 -13.11 16.10 3.00
CA GLU A 95 -14.55 16.22 3.09
C GLU A 95 -14.94 17.67 3.37
N CYS A 96 -15.88 18.18 2.58
CA CYS A 96 -16.52 19.46 2.81
C CYS A 96 -17.84 19.26 3.58
N GLU A 97 -18.26 20.28 4.34
CA GLU A 97 -19.56 20.30 5.02
C GLU A 97 -20.76 20.10 4.07
N CYS A 98 -20.62 20.41 2.79
CA CYS A 98 -21.66 20.14 1.78
C CYS A 98 -21.73 18.67 1.33
N GLY A 99 -20.93 17.77 1.94
CA GLY A 99 -20.86 16.35 1.63
C GLY A 99 -19.99 15.99 0.43
N GLN A 100 -19.41 16.97 -0.28
CA GLN A 100 -18.48 16.68 -1.38
C GLN A 100 -17.13 16.17 -0.86
N ILE A 101 -16.64 15.09 -1.49
CA ILE A 101 -15.31 14.53 -1.26
C ILE A 101 -14.38 14.98 -2.38
N HIS A 102 -13.26 15.58 -2.01
CA HIS A 102 -12.21 16.01 -2.91
C HIS A 102 -10.99 15.11 -2.75
N ILE A 103 -10.33 14.81 -3.85
CA ILE A 103 -9.07 14.06 -3.87
C ILE A 103 -7.96 15.02 -4.26
N SER A 104 -6.86 14.96 -3.52
CA SER A 104 -5.67 15.78 -3.77
C SER A 104 -4.47 14.91 -4.14
N GLU A 105 -3.52 15.47 -4.89
CA GLU A 105 -2.23 14.84 -5.17
C GLU A 105 -1.31 14.80 -3.95
N GLY A 106 -1.43 15.80 -3.07
CA GLY A 106 -0.59 15.98 -1.89
C GLY A 106 -1.41 16.11 -0.61
N LYS A 107 -0.71 16.00 0.53
CA LYS A 107 -1.30 16.25 1.85
C LYS A 107 -1.25 17.75 2.15
N TYR A 108 -2.41 18.40 2.06
CA TYR A 108 -2.66 19.77 2.47
C TYR A 108 -3.48 19.83 3.77
N PRO A 109 -3.43 20.94 4.53
CA PRO A 109 -4.30 21.16 5.69
C PRO A 109 -5.78 21.31 5.32
N SER A 110 -6.07 21.82 4.12
CA SER A 110 -7.42 21.93 3.56
C SER A 110 -7.36 22.11 2.03
N VAL A 111 -8.48 21.89 1.36
CA VAL A 111 -8.69 22.21 -0.07
C VAL A 111 -9.97 23.02 -0.25
N TRP A 112 -10.11 23.71 -1.38
CA TRP A 112 -11.32 24.46 -1.70
C TRP A 112 -12.38 23.56 -2.32
N CYS A 113 -13.62 23.66 -1.81
CA CYS A 113 -14.79 23.03 -2.38
C CYS A 113 -15.48 23.97 -3.38
N SER A 114 -16.19 23.40 -4.34
CA SER A 114 -17.00 24.14 -5.32
C SER A 114 -18.12 24.97 -4.69
N CYS A 115 -18.57 24.63 -3.48
CA CYS A 115 -19.56 25.41 -2.73
C CYS A 115 -18.99 26.68 -2.05
N GLY A 116 -17.70 26.99 -2.25
CA GLY A 116 -17.03 28.15 -1.67
C GLY A 116 -16.51 27.95 -0.24
N LYS A 117 -16.70 26.77 0.36
CA LYS A 117 -16.17 26.42 1.69
C LYS A 117 -14.88 25.60 1.61
N LYS A 118 -14.18 25.49 2.74
CA LYS A 118 -13.03 24.59 2.89
C LYS A 118 -13.49 23.15 3.09
N ALA A 119 -12.70 22.22 2.57
CA ALA A 119 -12.78 20.79 2.84
C ALA A 119 -11.52 20.36 3.60
N TYR A 120 -11.67 19.49 4.59
CA TYR A 120 -10.60 19.09 5.51
C TYR A 120 -10.22 17.62 5.34
N PRO A 121 -8.96 17.23 5.63
CA PRO A 121 -8.51 15.85 5.46
C PRO A 121 -9.42 14.86 6.20
N ILE A 122 -9.87 13.83 5.49
CA ILE A 122 -10.51 12.68 6.12
C ILE A 122 -9.40 11.92 6.84
N GLN A 123 -9.48 11.87 8.16
CA GLN A 123 -8.58 11.01 8.94
C GLN A 123 -8.94 9.55 8.67
N GLU A 124 -8.28 8.94 7.68
CA GLU A 124 -8.32 7.50 7.55
C GLU A 124 -7.71 6.92 8.82
N LYS A 125 -8.53 6.30 9.67
CA LYS A 125 -8.04 5.43 10.74
C LYS A 125 -7.25 4.34 10.05
N THR A 126 -5.93 4.49 9.98
CA THR A 126 -5.02 3.45 9.49
C THR A 126 -5.23 2.27 10.42
N LYS A 127 -6.10 1.32 10.05
CA LYS A 127 -6.11 0.01 10.67
C LYS A 127 -4.75 -0.58 10.32
N LYS A 128 -3.77 -0.41 11.21
CA LYS A 128 -2.62 -1.30 11.26
C LYS A 128 -3.25 -2.67 11.46
N ILE A 129 -3.29 -3.48 10.41
CA ILE A 129 -3.58 -4.90 10.56
C ILE A 129 -2.33 -5.45 11.27
N ARG A 130 -2.31 -5.33 12.60
CA ARG A 130 -1.44 -6.15 13.43
C ARG A 130 -2.07 -7.54 13.34
N HIS A 131 -1.45 -8.43 12.58
CA HIS A 131 -1.66 -9.86 12.79
C HIS A 131 -0.94 -10.25 14.09
N GLU A 132 -1.48 -9.79 15.23
CA GLU A 132 -1.25 -10.45 16.51
C GLU A 132 -2.23 -11.63 16.55
N GLY A 133 -1.68 -12.85 16.44
CA GLY A 133 -2.40 -14.09 16.72
C GLY A 133 -2.93 -14.82 15.49
N GLN A 134 -2.04 -15.52 14.77
CA GLN A 134 -2.35 -16.83 14.15
C GLN A 134 -1.09 -17.56 13.64
N ALA A 135 0.06 -17.36 14.28
CA ALA A 135 1.28 -18.10 13.94
C ALA A 135 1.39 -19.46 14.67
N GLU A 136 0.57 -19.72 15.69
CA GLU A 136 0.73 -20.92 16.53
C GLU A 136 -0.06 -22.15 16.07
N GLU A 137 -1.10 -22.01 15.25
CA GLU A 137 -1.88 -23.18 14.79
C GLU A 137 -1.28 -23.88 13.56
N PHE A 138 -0.43 -23.20 12.77
CA PHE A 138 0.15 -23.82 11.56
C PHE A 138 1.32 -24.78 11.88
N PHE A 139 2.02 -24.59 12.99
CA PHE A 139 3.12 -25.46 13.39
C PHE A 139 2.68 -26.79 14.04
N ALA A 140 1.43 -26.88 14.50
CA ALA A 140 0.88 -28.12 15.07
C ALA A 140 0.54 -29.16 13.99
N TRP A 141 0.14 -28.73 12.78
CA TRP A 141 -0.16 -29.65 11.68
C TRP A 141 1.10 -30.22 11.02
N ALA A 142 2.18 -29.43 10.93
CA ALA A 142 3.43 -29.85 10.30
C ALA A 142 4.21 -30.91 11.10
N LYS A 143 3.97 -31.05 12.41
CA LYS A 143 4.61 -32.10 13.23
C LYS A 143 3.85 -33.44 13.26
N SER A 144 2.58 -33.46 12.87
CA SER A 144 1.78 -34.70 12.85
C SER A 144 1.85 -35.46 11.51
N GLY A 145 2.43 -34.86 10.46
CA GLY A 145 2.51 -35.44 9.12
C GLY A 145 3.76 -36.29 8.81
N ILE A 146 4.81 -36.24 9.63
CA ILE A 146 6.12 -36.90 9.36
C ILE A 146 6.26 -38.24 10.13
N LYS A 147 5.18 -38.99 10.32
CA LYS A 147 5.25 -40.32 10.96
C LYS A 147 4.58 -41.47 10.20
N ALA A 148 4.12 -41.25 8.97
CA ALA A 148 3.38 -42.27 8.22
C ALA A 148 3.92 -42.51 6.80
N MET A 149 5.24 -42.62 6.61
CA MET A 149 5.83 -43.23 5.41
C MET A 149 7.21 -43.82 5.71
N HIS A 150 7.25 -44.86 6.54
CA HIS A 150 8.29 -45.88 6.50
C HIS A 150 7.77 -47.14 7.19
N GLN A 151 7.21 -48.02 6.38
CA GLN A 151 7.28 -49.47 6.51
C GLN A 151 6.88 -50.09 5.17
#